data_AF-A0A7S4BGB6-F1
#
_entry.id   AF-A0A7S4BGB6-F1
#
_cell.length_a   1.000
_cell.length_b   1.000
_cell.length_c   1.000
_cell.angle_alpha   90.00
_cell.angle_beta   90.00
_cell.angle_gamma   90.00
#
_symmetry.space_group_name_H-M   'P 1'
#
loop_
_entity.id
_entity.type
_entity.pdbx_description
1 polymer ?
#
loop_
_entity_poly.entity_id
_entity_poly.type
_entity_poly.pdbx_seq_one_letter_code
_entity_poly.pdbx_strand_id
1 'polypeptide(L)'
;LYDNRPLESKRFAAVALALVDIFTVIGAPAILQSDNGREFVGQAGKGMGLSEDEMEQTPIAHGLESTLQGWRGLPQNLGIRAAVAIQSSVGGQGHVHCLCKGGCAGKMCSCFRAGRKCNLCCHKGNMKCKNHNNTEYI
;
A
#
# COMPACT_ATOMS: atom_id res chain seq x y z
N LEU A 1 20.14 1.11 -0.27
CA LEU A 1 20.67 1.19 1.11
C LEU A 1 19.47 1.06 2.05
N TYR A 2 19.05 -0.17 2.35
CA TYR A 2 17.91 -0.41 3.25
C TYR A 2 18.47 -0.88 4.57
N ASP A 3 18.68 0.09 5.46
CA ASP A 3 19.20 -0.14 6.80
C ASP A 3 18.04 -0.63 7.67
N ASN A 4 17.94 -1.96 7.87
CA ASN A 4 16.95 -2.58 8.74
C ASN A 4 17.37 -2.38 10.21
N ARG A 5 17.40 -1.12 10.66
CA ARG A 5 17.74 -0.78 12.04
C ARG A 5 16.69 -1.38 12.97
N PRO A 6 17.10 -2.14 14.00
CA PRO A 6 16.17 -2.64 14.99
C PRO A 6 15.53 -1.46 15.73
N LEU A 7 14.22 -1.56 15.99
CA LEU A 7 13.54 -0.60 16.86
C LEU A 7 13.99 -0.81 18.30
N GLU A 8 14.33 0.28 18.98
CA GLU A 8 14.67 0.24 20.41
C GLU A 8 13.46 -0.09 21.29
N SER A 9 12.24 0.10 20.76
CA SER A 9 10.99 -0.15 21.47
C SER A 9 9.81 -0.39 20.52
N LYS A 10 8.84 -1.21 20.95
CA LYS A 10 7.54 -1.41 20.28
C LYS A 10 6.49 -0.35 20.64
N ARG A 11 6.91 0.80 21.19
CA ARG A 11 6.02 1.91 21.52
C ARG A 11 5.76 2.76 20.29
N PHE A 12 4.56 3.33 20.19
CA PHE A 12 4.16 4.22 19.09
C PHE A 12 5.19 5.33 18.81
N ALA A 13 5.76 5.93 19.86
CA ALA A 13 6.72 7.03 19.72
C ALA A 13 8.03 6.60 19.04
N ALA A 14 8.55 5.41 19.35
CA ALA A 14 9.75 4.89 18.72
C ALA A 14 9.51 4.57 17.24
N VAL A 15 8.32 4.04 16.93
CA VAL A 15 7.90 3.80 15.54
C VAL A 15 7.72 5.11 14.78
N ALA A 16 7.10 6.13 15.38
CA ALA A 16 6.90 7.43 14.76
C ALA A 16 8.24 8.11 14.43
N LEU A 17 9.21 8.09 15.35
CA LEU A 17 10.56 8.62 15.12
C LEU A 17 11.27 7.89 13.98
N ALA A 18 11.22 6.56 13.97
CA ALA A 18 11.80 5.77 12.88
C ALA A 18 11.15 6.10 11.52
N LEU A 19 9.83 6.31 11.48
CA LEU A 19 9.13 6.71 10.25
C LEU A 19 9.56 8.11 9.78
N VAL A 20 9.73 9.08 10.69
CA VAL A 20 10.24 10.42 10.34
C VAL A 20 11.64 10.32 9.74
N ASP A 21 12.53 9.54 10.33
CA ASP A 21 13.88 9.33 9.78
C ASP A 21 13.84 8.67 8.39
N ILE A 22 12.99 7.66 8.21
CA ILE A 22 12.84 6.98 6.91
C ILE A 22 12.28 7.95 5.86
N PHE A 23 11.24 8.72 6.21
CA PHE A 23 10.57 9.61 5.27
C PHE A 23 11.38 10.86 4.94
N THR A 24 12.26 11.32 5.82
CA THR A 24 13.18 12.42 5.52
C THR A 24 14.31 11.99 4.58
N VAL A 25 14.72 10.72 4.62
CA VAL A 25 15.76 10.18 3.74
C VAL A 25 15.20 9.71 2.39
N ILE A 26 14.08 8.99 2.40
CA ILE A 26 13.52 8.32 1.22
C ILE A 26 12.38 9.12 0.58
N GLY A 27 11.74 10.02 1.35
CA GLY A 27 10.48 10.66 1.00
C GLY A 27 9.28 9.94 1.62
N ALA A 28 8.27 10.70 2.02
CA ALA A 28 7.03 10.13 2.57
C ALA A 28 6.21 9.44 1.44
N PRO A 29 5.78 8.19 1.64
CA PRO A 29 4.93 7.51 0.67
C PRO A 29 3.50 8.06 0.72
N ALA A 30 2.79 8.00 -0.41
CA ALA A 30 1.36 8.32 -0.45
C ALA A 30 0.50 7.31 0.35
N ILE A 31 0.99 6.08 0.53
CA ILE A 31 0.34 5.03 1.33
C ILE A 31 1.40 4.32 2.16
N LEU A 32 1.20 4.27 3.48
CA LEU A 32 1.98 3.43 4.41
C LEU A 32 1.14 2.21 4.80
N GLN A 33 1.55 1.02 4.38
CA GLN A 33 0.90 -0.23 4.77
C GLN A 33 1.64 -0.85 5.95
N SER A 34 1.05 -0.79 7.15
CA SER A 34 1.51 -1.52 8.33
C SER A 34 0.68 -2.79 8.54
N ASP A 35 1.12 -3.66 9.45
CA ASP A 35 0.26 -4.70 10.01
C ASP A 35 -0.71 -4.10 11.05
N ASN A 36 -1.52 -4.97 11.68
CA ASN A 36 -2.42 -4.58 12.76
C ASN A 36 -1.70 -4.51 14.13
N GLY A 37 -0.40 -4.21 14.14
CA GLY A 37 0.41 -4.09 15.35
C GLY A 37 -0.12 -3.01 16.27
N ARG A 38 -0.01 -3.22 17.60
CA ARG A 38 -0.51 -2.26 18.61
C ARG A 38 0.21 -0.91 18.54
N GLU A 39 1.43 -0.91 18.04
CA GLU A 39 2.27 0.25 17.75
C GLU A 39 1.71 1.15 16.63
N PHE A 40 0.87 0.60 15.74
CA PHE A 40 0.17 1.30 14.66
C PHE A 40 -1.32 1.52 14.97
N VAL A 41 -1.88 0.74 15.88
CA VAL A 41 -3.30 0.80 16.29
C VAL A 41 -3.53 1.79 17.45
N GLY A 42 -2.49 2.51 17.89
CA GLY A 42 -2.54 3.45 19.01
C GLY A 42 -2.60 4.92 18.62
N GLN A 43 -3.64 5.61 19.09
CA GLN A 43 -3.73 7.06 19.40
C GLN A 43 -3.31 8.13 18.39
N ALA A 44 -2.94 7.83 17.14
CA ALA A 44 -2.71 8.88 16.13
C ALA A 44 -3.90 9.83 15.93
N GLY A 45 -5.12 9.43 16.36
CA GLY A 45 -6.31 10.29 16.44
C GLY A 45 -7.04 10.28 17.77
N LYS A 46 -6.47 9.73 18.85
CA LYS A 46 -7.11 9.72 20.19
C LYS A 46 -6.20 10.38 21.22
N GLY A 47 -6.20 11.71 21.21
CA GLY A 47 -5.82 12.50 22.37
C GLY A 47 -4.32 12.70 22.58
N MET A 48 -3.59 13.14 21.56
CA MET A 48 -2.62 14.20 21.85
C MET A 48 -3.49 15.46 21.97
N GLY A 49 -3.65 15.99 23.18
CA GLY A 49 -4.39 17.22 23.43
C GLY A 49 -3.65 18.45 22.89
N LEU A 50 -3.29 18.41 21.61
CA LEU A 50 -2.79 19.55 20.87
C LEU A 50 -4.00 20.28 20.31
N SER A 51 -4.04 21.60 20.48
CA SER A 51 -5.12 22.39 19.88
C SER A 51 -5.06 22.29 18.35
N GLU A 52 -6.18 22.51 17.68
CA GLU A 52 -6.22 22.60 16.21
C GLU A 52 -5.19 23.63 15.71
N ASP A 53 -4.95 24.69 16.48
CA ASP A 53 -3.94 25.73 16.21
C ASP A 53 -2.49 25.18 16.25
N GLU A 54 -2.14 24.32 17.21
CA GLU A 54 -0.77 23.76 17.31
C GLU A 54 -0.46 22.79 16.15
N MET A 55 -1.47 22.05 15.68
CA MET A 55 -1.36 21.16 14.53
C MET A 55 -1.22 21.92 13.21
N GLU A 56 -1.73 23.16 13.14
CA GLU A 56 -1.59 24.04 11.98
C GLU A 56 -0.32 24.88 12.02
N GLN A 57 0.16 25.31 13.19
CA GLN A 57 1.41 26.08 13.30
C GLN A 57 2.67 25.24 13.08
N THR A 58 2.65 23.95 13.41
CA THR A 58 3.87 23.11 13.39
C THR A 58 4.41 22.83 11.99
N PRO A 59 3.61 22.46 10.96
CA PRO A 59 4.12 22.31 9.61
C PRO A 59 4.63 23.65 9.05
N ILE A 60 3.95 24.73 9.40
CA ILE A 60 4.24 26.08 8.90
C ILE A 60 5.57 26.60 9.45
N ALA A 61 5.76 26.49 10.76
CA ALA A 61 6.99 26.88 11.44
C ALA A 61 8.21 26.08 10.95
N HIS A 62 8.01 24.86 10.46
CA HIS A 62 9.07 24.00 9.92
C HIS A 62 9.23 24.09 8.39
N GLY A 63 8.52 25.02 7.71
CA GLY A 63 8.61 25.20 6.26
C GLY A 63 8.03 24.05 5.45
N LEU A 64 7.10 23.28 6.04
CA LEU A 64 6.42 22.13 5.45
C LEU A 64 5.03 22.48 4.88
N GLU A 65 4.78 23.76 4.56
CA GLU A 65 3.51 24.26 4.00
C GLU A 65 3.02 23.42 2.81
N SER A 66 3.91 23.16 1.86
CA SER A 66 3.59 22.45 0.62
C SER A 66 3.16 21.01 0.89
N THR A 67 3.80 20.36 1.86
CA THR A 67 3.45 19.03 2.34
C THR A 67 2.08 19.02 3.00
N LEU A 68 1.80 19.99 3.88
CA LEU A 68 0.50 20.13 4.55
C LEU A 68 -0.63 20.32 3.54
N GLN A 69 -0.42 21.18 2.55
CA GLN A 69 -1.40 21.46 1.50
C GLN A 69 -1.64 20.25 0.58
N GLY A 70 -0.59 19.49 0.28
CA GLY A 70 -0.69 18.21 -0.41
C GLY A 70 -1.54 17.19 0.36
N TRP A 71 -1.35 17.09 1.68
CA TRP A 71 -2.14 16.20 2.52
C TRP A 71 -3.62 16.62 2.61
N ARG A 72 -3.91 17.93 2.70
CA ARG A 72 -5.28 18.45 2.66
C ARG A 72 -6.00 18.11 1.35
N GLY A 73 -5.25 18.02 0.24
CA GLY A 73 -5.77 17.63 -1.07
C GLY A 73 -6.01 16.13 -1.25
N LEU A 74 -5.59 15.29 -0.30
CA LEU A 74 -5.84 13.85 -0.38
C LEU A 74 -7.32 13.54 -0.11
N PRO A 75 -7.89 12.53 -0.79
CA PRO A 75 -9.27 12.15 -0.59
C PRO A 75 -9.48 11.64 0.85
N GLN A 76 -10.16 12.44 1.67
CA GLN A 76 -10.39 12.13 3.10
C GLN A 76 -11.26 10.90 3.34
N ASN A 77 -11.99 10.44 2.32
CA ASN A 77 -12.87 9.27 2.36
C ASN A 77 -12.41 8.13 1.43
N LEU A 78 -11.11 8.03 1.15
CA LEU A 78 -10.57 6.90 0.41
C LEU A 78 -10.27 5.74 1.37
N GLY A 79 -11.10 4.69 1.33
CA GLY A 79 -10.85 3.50 2.12
C GLY A 79 -9.53 2.82 1.73
N ILE A 80 -8.80 2.27 2.71
CA ILE A 80 -7.49 1.61 2.53
C ILE A 80 -7.53 0.61 1.35
N ARG A 81 -8.59 -0.20 1.26
CA ARG A 81 -8.77 -1.18 0.18
C ARG A 81 -8.88 -0.54 -1.21
N ALA A 82 -9.52 0.62 -1.32
CA ALA A 82 -9.64 1.36 -2.57
C ALA A 82 -8.31 1.98 -2.98
N ALA A 83 -7.57 2.55 -2.03
CA ALA A 83 -6.25 3.13 -2.26
C ALA A 83 -5.24 2.07 -2.74
N VAL A 84 -5.19 0.92 -2.05
CA VAL A 84 -4.34 -0.22 -2.42
C VAL A 84 -4.75 -0.80 -3.78
N ALA A 85 -6.04 -0.84 -4.10
CA ALA A 85 -6.51 -1.32 -5.41
C ALA A 85 -6.02 -0.43 -6.57
N ILE A 86 -5.94 0.89 -6.38
CA ILE A 86 -5.44 1.82 -7.41
C ILE A 86 -3.95 1.61 -7.69
N GLN A 87 -3.14 1.38 -6.65
CA GLN A 87 -1.70 1.15 -6.80
C GLN A 87 -1.33 -0.29 -7.19
N SER A 88 -2.22 -1.24 -6.93
CA SER A 88 -1.98 -2.65 -7.21
C SER A 88 -2.06 -2.94 -8.70
N SER A 89 -1.03 -3.60 -9.23
CA SER A 89 -1.03 -4.15 -10.60
C SER A 89 -2.20 -5.11 -10.88
N VAL A 90 -2.84 -5.61 -9.81
CA VAL A 90 -3.94 -6.58 -9.90
C VAL A 90 -5.24 -6.12 -9.25
N GLY A 91 -5.31 -4.90 -8.70
CA GLY A 91 -6.51 -4.32 -8.10
C GLY A 91 -6.86 -4.82 -6.69
N GLY A 92 -5.89 -5.36 -5.93
CA GLY A 92 -6.12 -5.93 -4.60
C GLY A 92 -4.85 -6.55 -3.95
N GLN A 93 -5.02 -7.59 -3.13
CA GLN A 93 -3.98 -8.29 -2.32
C GLN A 93 -2.87 -9.02 -3.12
N GLY A 94 -2.60 -8.62 -4.36
CA GLY A 94 -1.44 -9.11 -5.12
C GLY A 94 -1.60 -10.44 -5.86
N HIS A 95 -2.73 -11.15 -5.73
CA HIS A 95 -3.00 -12.37 -6.50
C HIS A 95 -4.40 -12.36 -7.14
N VAL A 96 -4.48 -12.77 -8.40
CA VAL A 96 -5.73 -12.83 -9.17
C VAL A 96 -5.91 -14.20 -9.77
N HIS A 97 -7.09 -14.76 -9.54
CA HIS A 97 -7.55 -15.99 -10.16
C HIS A 97 -8.72 -15.66 -11.08
N CYS A 98 -8.72 -16.22 -12.28
CA CYS A 98 -9.89 -16.16 -13.15
C CYS A 98 -10.78 -17.38 -12.90
N LEU A 99 -12.07 -17.24 -13.16
CA LEU A 99 -13.08 -18.30 -12.96
C LEU A 99 -13.15 -19.29 -14.13
N CYS A 100 -12.16 -19.25 -15.03
CA CYS A 100 -12.15 -20.09 -16.22
C CYS A 100 -11.89 -21.54 -15.85
N LYS A 101 -12.79 -22.44 -16.30
CA LYS A 101 -12.62 -23.89 -16.19
C LYS A 101 -11.89 -24.50 -17.40
N GLY A 102 -11.84 -23.78 -18.51
CA GLY A 102 -11.25 -24.21 -19.79
C GLY A 102 -10.14 -23.29 -20.29
N GLY A 103 -9.95 -23.22 -21.60
CA GLY A 103 -8.90 -22.39 -22.20
C GLY A 103 -9.15 -20.89 -22.03
N CYS A 104 -8.24 -20.21 -21.35
CA CYS A 104 -8.25 -18.75 -21.20
C CYS A 104 -7.79 -18.07 -22.50
N ALA A 105 -8.65 -17.99 -23.51
CA ALA A 105 -8.33 -17.28 -24.77
C ALA A 105 -9.31 -16.16 -25.10
N GLY A 106 -10.46 -16.12 -24.44
CA GLY A 106 -11.54 -15.17 -24.74
C GLY A 106 -11.76 -14.13 -23.64
N LYS A 107 -12.62 -13.15 -23.95
CA LYS A 107 -13.06 -12.08 -23.03
C LYS A 107 -13.77 -12.60 -21.75
N MET A 108 -14.10 -13.89 -21.70
CA MET A 108 -14.60 -14.58 -20.50
C MET A 108 -13.53 -14.73 -19.41
N CYS A 109 -12.25 -14.73 -19.78
CA CYS A 109 -11.17 -14.70 -18.81
C CYS A 109 -10.98 -13.28 -18.28
N SER A 110 -11.14 -13.10 -16.97
CA SER A 110 -10.93 -11.80 -16.32
C SER A 110 -9.50 -11.29 -16.47
N CYS A 111 -8.51 -12.18 -16.51
CA CYS A 111 -7.12 -11.81 -16.78
C CYS A 111 -6.93 -11.35 -18.22
N PHE A 112 -7.42 -12.11 -19.21
CA PHE A 112 -7.33 -11.73 -20.61
C PHE A 112 -8.06 -10.41 -20.89
N ARG A 113 -9.26 -10.24 -20.32
CA ARG A 113 -10.06 -9.01 -20.44
C ARG A 113 -9.36 -7.79 -19.82
N ALA A 114 -8.57 -8.01 -18.76
CA ALA A 114 -7.76 -6.98 -18.12
C ALA A 114 -6.37 -6.83 -18.76
N GLY A 115 -6.11 -7.43 -19.93
CA GLY A 115 -4.84 -7.29 -20.64
C GLY A 115 -3.64 -7.98 -19.98
N ARG A 116 -3.87 -8.88 -19.01
CA ARG A 116 -2.81 -9.55 -18.23
C ARG A 116 -2.75 -11.05 -18.50
N LYS A 117 -1.55 -11.64 -18.43
CA LYS A 117 -1.36 -13.10 -18.48
C LYS A 117 -1.73 -13.75 -17.15
N CYS A 118 -2.38 -14.89 -17.19
CA CYS A 118 -2.56 -15.79 -16.04
C CYS A 118 -1.19 -16.30 -15.58
N ASN A 119 -0.95 -16.27 -14.28
CA ASN A 119 0.21 -16.88 -13.64
C ASN A 119 -0.11 -18.29 -13.13
N LEU A 120 0.89 -18.98 -12.58
CA LEU A 120 0.76 -20.34 -12.02
C LEU A 120 -0.24 -20.40 -10.86
N CYS A 121 -0.40 -19.30 -10.11
CA CYS A 121 -1.40 -19.21 -9.06
C CYS A 121 -2.82 -19.23 -9.64
N CYS A 122 -3.07 -18.52 -10.74
CA CYS A 122 -4.39 -18.38 -11.37
C CYS A 122 -5.04 -19.75 -11.69
N HIS A 123 -4.21 -20.72 -12.11
CA HIS A 123 -4.63 -22.07 -12.45
C HIS A 123 -3.66 -23.10 -11.88
N LYS A 124 -3.88 -23.55 -10.64
CA LYS A 124 -3.11 -24.66 -10.07
C LYS A 124 -3.33 -25.92 -10.89
N GLY A 125 -2.31 -26.37 -11.61
CA GLY A 125 -2.29 -27.65 -12.33
C GLY A 125 -3.14 -27.76 -13.60
N ASN A 126 -3.70 -26.67 -14.12
CA ASN A 126 -4.46 -26.70 -15.38
C ASN A 126 -3.59 -26.27 -16.58
N MET A 127 -3.15 -27.26 -17.34
CA MET A 127 -2.30 -27.10 -18.53
C MET A 127 -3.06 -26.62 -19.77
N LYS A 128 -4.38 -26.41 -19.68
CA LYS A 128 -5.22 -25.96 -20.82
C LYS A 128 -5.30 -24.43 -20.92
N CYS A 129 -4.62 -23.69 -20.03
CA CYS A 129 -4.61 -22.22 -20.06
C CYS A 129 -3.88 -21.69 -21.30
N LYS A 130 -4.59 -20.95 -22.15
CA LYS A 130 -4.01 -20.32 -23.35
C LYS A 130 -3.50 -18.90 -23.12
N ASN A 131 -3.78 -18.31 -21.96
CA ASN A 131 -3.34 -16.98 -21.55
C ASN A 131 -2.35 -17.09 -20.39
N HIS A 132 -1.35 -17.97 -20.48
CA HIS A 132 -0.34 -18.13 -19.43
C HIS A 132 0.91 -17.30 -19.72
N ASN A 133 1.63 -16.91 -18.66
CA ASN A 133 2.99 -16.42 -18.80
C ASN A 133 3.89 -17.64 -18.99
N ASN A 134 4.38 -17.86 -20.21
CA ASN A 134 5.23 -19.01 -20.55
C ASN A 134 6.71 -18.74 -20.23
N THR A 135 7.01 -17.84 -19.28
CA THR A 135 8.38 -17.68 -18.80
C THR A 135 8.70 -18.91 -17.98
N GLU A 136 9.45 -19.80 -18.63
CA GLU A 136 9.98 -21.04 -18.10
C GLU A 136 10.64 -20.80 -16.74
N TYR A 137 10.44 -21.74 -15.83
CA TYR A 137 11.27 -21.89 -14.65
C TYR A 137 12.74 -22.03 -15.10
N ILE A 138 13.54 -21.00 -14.78
CA ILE A 138 14.87 -21.20 -14.19
C ILE A 138 14.68 -21.04 -12.68
#